data_AF-A0A1V9Z7N6-F1
#
_entry.id   AF-A0A1V9Z7N6-F1
#
_cell.length_a   1.000
_cell.length_b   1.000
_cell.length_c   1.000
_cell.angle_alpha   90.00
_cell.angle_beta   90.00
_cell.angle_gamma   90.00
#
_symmetry.space_group_name_H-M   'P 1'
#
loop_
_entity.id
_entity.type
_entity.pdbx_description
1 polymer ?
#
loop_
_entity_poly.entity_id
_entity_poly.type
_entity_poly.pdbx_seq_one_letter_code
_entity_poly.pdbx_strand_id
1 'polypeptide(L)'
;MSKPFLSLAYFVNRSQVLKQYRTYLREIRMLEKDARKDMRLSIRAKFEEAKYLQDPHLVKQAIAYGNAQLQHVRELVNSVGTRPQKNVSNSTWIEQVNEESEDNGAMDDVRGRIGAGWPWQKK
;
A
#
# COMPACT_ATOMS: atom_id res chain seq x y z
N MET A 1 1.12 6.06 36.92
CA MET A 1 2.20 6.23 35.93
C MET A 1 1.57 6.62 34.60
N SER A 2 1.82 7.83 34.09
CA SER A 2 1.36 8.23 32.76
C SER A 2 2.17 7.50 31.69
N LYS A 3 1.52 7.02 30.63
CA LYS A 3 2.23 6.43 29.48
C LYS A 3 2.88 7.59 28.70
N PRO A 4 4.18 7.51 28.37
CA PRO A 4 4.80 8.54 27.54
C PRO A 4 4.11 8.58 26.18
N PHE A 5 3.80 9.78 25.70
CA PHE A 5 3.26 9.96 24.36
C PHE A 5 4.30 9.52 23.33
N LEU A 6 3.88 8.70 22.36
CA LEU A 6 4.74 8.28 21.26
C LEU A 6 4.96 9.46 20.30
N SER A 7 6.16 9.58 19.75
CA SER A 7 6.50 10.66 18.83
C SER A 7 5.81 10.49 17.46
N LEU A 8 5.63 11.57 16.72
CA LEU A 8 5.13 11.51 15.34
C LEU A 8 6.00 10.60 14.47
N ALA A 9 7.33 10.67 14.64
CA ALA A 9 8.29 9.84 13.92
C ALA A 9 8.03 8.34 14.14
N TYR A 10 7.63 7.92 15.35
CA TYR A 10 7.24 6.54 15.63
C TYR A 10 6.06 6.09 14.76
N PHE A 11 5.01 6.90 14.67
CA PHE A 11 3.82 6.55 13.88
C PHE A 11 4.13 6.52 12.38
N VAL A 12 4.91 7.48 11.89
CA VAL A 12 5.35 7.52 10.49
C VAL A 12 6.17 6.28 10.16
N ASN A 13 7.19 5.96 10.97
CA ASN A 13 8.02 4.78 10.77
C ASN A 13 7.19 3.50 10.83
N ARG A 14 6.29 3.36 11.81
CA ARG A 14 5.39 2.20 11.93
C ARG A 14 4.50 2.04 10.69
N SER A 15 3.98 3.15 10.14
CA SER A 15 3.17 3.12 8.92
C SER A 15 3.97 2.60 7.72
N GLN A 16 5.24 3.02 7.62
CA GLN A 16 6.15 2.59 6.55
C GLN A 16 6.52 1.11 6.67
N VAL A 17 6.86 0.62 7.88
CA VAL A 17 7.14 -0.81 8.13
C VAL A 17 5.94 -1.68 7.73
N LEU A 18 4.73 -1.29 8.14
CA LEU A 18 3.51 -2.03 7.79
C LEU A 18 3.23 -2.00 6.28
N LYS A 19 3.47 -0.87 5.62
CA LYS A 19 3.36 -0.76 4.16
C LYS A 19 4.36 -1.68 3.46
N GLN A 20 5.61 -1.68 3.91
CA GLN A 20 6.67 -2.52 3.37
C GLN A 20 6.35 -4.00 3.53
N TYR A 21 5.95 -4.44 4.73
CA TYR A 21 5.54 -5.81 5.00
C TYR A 21 4.40 -6.28 4.08
N ARG A 22 3.34 -5.46 3.94
CA ARG A 22 2.24 -5.76 3.03
C ARG A 22 2.67 -5.83 1.57
N THR A 23 3.66 -5.04 1.18
CA THR A 23 4.19 -5.03 -0.19
C THR A 23 4.93 -6.34 -0.47
N TYR A 24 5.82 -6.77 0.42
CA TYR A 24 6.47 -8.09 0.34
C TYR A 24 5.45 -9.22 0.12
N LEU A 25 4.37 -9.25 0.91
CA LEU A 25 3.33 -10.29 0.79
C LEU A 25 2.58 -10.26 -0.56
N ARG A 26 2.49 -9.10 -1.20
CA ARG A 26 1.89 -8.95 -2.53
C ARG A 26 2.83 -9.45 -3.63
N GLU A 27 4.12 -9.15 -3.54
CA GLU A 27 5.11 -9.58 -4.55
C GLU A 27 5.19 -11.11 -4.61
N ILE A 28 5.26 -11.77 -3.45
CA ILE A 28 5.34 -13.24 -3.41
C ILE A 28 4.04 -13.94 -3.82
N ARG A 29 2.96 -13.20 -4.12
CA ARG A 29 1.66 -13.79 -4.50
C ARG A 29 1.75 -14.60 -5.80
N MET A 30 2.72 -14.33 -6.66
CA MET A 30 2.87 -15.03 -7.94
C MET A 30 3.58 -16.39 -7.80
N LEU A 31 4.34 -16.59 -6.72
CA LEU A 31 5.03 -17.85 -6.43
C LEU A 31 4.05 -19.01 -6.21
N GLU A 32 4.52 -20.23 -6.44
CA GLU A 32 3.83 -21.48 -6.10
C GLU A 32 3.43 -21.52 -4.61
N LYS A 33 2.40 -22.32 -4.27
CA LYS A 33 1.83 -22.37 -2.91
C LYS A 33 2.88 -22.68 -1.83
N ASP A 34 3.73 -23.68 -2.07
CA ASP A 34 4.72 -24.13 -1.09
C ASP A 34 5.85 -23.10 -0.95
N ALA A 35 6.45 -22.68 -2.07
CA ALA A 35 7.45 -21.61 -2.08
C ALA A 35 6.93 -20.31 -1.44
N ARG A 36 5.66 -19.94 -1.70
CA ARG A 36 5.02 -18.76 -1.10
C ARG A 36 4.85 -18.91 0.41
N LYS A 37 4.54 -20.10 0.91
CA LYS A 37 4.41 -20.38 2.34
C LYS A 37 5.75 -20.19 3.03
N ASP A 38 6.82 -20.73 2.45
CA ASP A 38 8.17 -20.61 3.00
C ASP A 38 8.67 -19.17 2.98
N MET A 39 8.47 -18.47 1.85
CA MET A 39 8.81 -17.05 1.74
C MET A 39 8.02 -16.20 2.74
N ARG A 40 6.74 -16.48 2.96
CA ARG A 40 5.94 -15.78 3.96
C ARG A 40 6.48 -15.97 5.38
N LEU A 41 6.90 -17.19 5.72
CA LEU A 41 7.50 -17.49 7.03
C LEU A 41 8.84 -16.74 7.19
N SER A 42 9.70 -16.78 6.17
CA SER A 42 10.98 -16.07 6.14
C SER A 42 10.80 -14.56 6.29
N ILE A 43 9.89 -13.95 5.51
CA ILE A 43 9.56 -12.52 5.62
C ILE A 43 9.07 -12.21 7.04
N ARG A 44 8.15 -13.01 7.60
CA ARG A 44 7.66 -12.78 8.95
C ARG A 44 8.78 -12.85 9.99
N ALA A 45 9.67 -13.84 9.90
CA ALA A 45 10.81 -13.99 10.80
C ALA A 45 11.70 -12.74 10.77
N LYS A 46 12.01 -12.21 9.57
CA LYS A 46 12.82 -10.99 9.43
C LYS A 46 12.20 -9.75 10.05
N PHE A 47 10.89 -9.58 9.97
CA PHE A 47 10.21 -8.46 10.63
C PHE A 47 10.12 -8.65 12.16
N GLU A 48 10.03 -9.89 12.65
CA GLU A 48 10.06 -10.18 14.09
C GLU A 48 11.46 -9.97 14.69
N GLU A 49 12.55 -10.25 13.95
CA GLU A 49 13.94 -9.94 14.37
C GLU A 49 14.10 -8.46 14.76
N ALA A 50 13.46 -7.55 14.03
CA ALA A 50 13.52 -6.10 14.27
C ALA A 50 12.41 -5.54 15.18
N LYS A 51 11.60 -6.40 15.81
CA LYS A 51 10.40 -5.98 16.59
C LYS A 51 10.71 -5.04 17.74
N TYR A 52 11.85 -5.22 18.39
CA TYR A 52 12.26 -4.46 19.57
C TYR A 52 13.14 -3.24 19.23
N LEU A 53 13.30 -2.93 17.94
CA LEU A 53 14.08 -1.78 17.51
C LEU A 53 13.32 -0.49 17.82
N GLN A 54 13.81 0.28 18.80
CA GLN A 54 13.18 1.54 19.22
C GLN A 54 13.85 2.78 18.64
N ASP A 55 15.14 2.69 18.28
CA ASP A 55 15.90 3.82 17.75
C ASP A 55 15.35 4.25 16.36
N PRO A 56 14.83 5.48 16.22
CA PRO A 56 14.29 5.97 14.95
C PRO A 56 15.28 5.92 13.79
N HIS A 57 16.59 6.11 14.03
CA HIS A 57 17.61 6.08 12.98
C HIS A 57 17.82 4.66 12.44
N LEU A 58 17.95 3.69 13.34
CA LEU A 58 18.07 2.28 12.97
C LEU A 58 16.80 1.78 12.28
N VAL A 59 15.61 2.21 12.74
CA VAL A 59 14.35 1.85 12.07
C VAL A 59 14.31 2.38 10.64
N LYS A 60 14.74 3.63 10.41
CA LYS A 60 14.85 4.19 9.05
C LYS A 60 15.85 3.42 8.18
N GLN A 61 17.00 3.06 8.74
CA GLN A 61 18.01 2.27 8.04
C GLN A 61 17.44 0.88 7.66
N ALA A 62 16.75 0.22 8.58
CA ALA A 62 16.10 -1.07 8.33
C ALA A 62 15.01 -0.97 7.25
N ILE A 63 14.21 0.10 7.26
CA ILE A 63 13.22 0.37 6.20
C ILE A 63 13.92 0.55 4.85
N ALA A 64 15.00 1.34 4.78
CA ALA A 64 15.74 1.56 3.54
C ALA A 64 16.34 0.24 3.02
N TYR A 65 16.96 -0.55 3.90
CA TYR A 65 17.48 -1.87 3.58
C TYR A 65 16.38 -2.81 3.06
N GLY A 66 15.23 -2.87 3.72
CA GLY A 66 14.09 -3.67 3.28
C GLY A 66 13.56 -3.24 1.91
N ASN A 67 13.63 -1.95 1.55
CA ASN A 67 13.19 -1.50 0.23
C ASN A 67 14.15 -1.95 -0.86
N ALA A 68 15.46 -1.97 -0.59
CA ALA A 68 16.45 -2.53 -1.51
C ALA A 68 16.24 -4.05 -1.68
N GLN A 69 16.08 -4.77 -0.58
CA GLN A 69 15.81 -6.22 -0.58
C GLN A 69 14.52 -6.59 -1.31
N LEU A 70 13.48 -5.74 -1.24
CA LEU A 70 12.23 -5.95 -1.95
C LEU A 70 12.43 -5.96 -3.47
N GLN A 71 13.34 -5.14 -4.01
CA GLN A 71 13.64 -5.14 -5.45
C GLN A 71 14.26 -6.48 -5.88
N HIS A 72 15.19 -7.02 -5.09
CA HIS A 72 15.74 -8.35 -5.35
C HIS A 72 14.67 -9.45 -5.29
N VAL A 73 13.73 -9.38 -4.34
CA VAL A 73 12.61 -10.33 -4.30
C VAL A 73 11.74 -10.22 -5.55
N ARG A 74 11.49 -9.02 -6.06
CA ARG A 74 10.74 -8.83 -7.32
C ARG A 74 11.47 -9.45 -8.51
N GLU A 75 12.75 -9.21 -8.64
CA GLU A 75 13.58 -9.78 -9.71
C GLU A 75 13.56 -11.31 -9.69
N LEU A 76 13.70 -11.91 -8.51
CA LEU A 76 13.64 -13.37 -8.32
C LEU A 76 12.26 -13.93 -8.61
N VAL A 77 11.20 -13.28 -8.13
CA VAL A 77 9.82 -13.73 -8.42
C VAL A 77 9.53 -13.66 -9.92
N ASN A 78 10.03 -12.64 -10.61
CA ASN A 78 9.87 -12.48 -12.04
C ASN A 78 10.68 -13.50 -12.85
N SER A 79 11.86 -13.93 -12.36
CA SER A 79 12.68 -14.93 -13.04
C SER A 79 12.16 -16.36 -12.90
N VAL A 80 11.51 -16.69 -11.77
CA VAL A 80 11.07 -18.07 -11.45
C VAL A 80 9.78 -18.48 -12.17
N GLY A 81 8.98 -17.55 -12.70
CA GLY A 81 7.89 -17.93 -13.59
C GLY A 81 6.66 -17.05 -13.51
N THR A 82 6.37 -16.43 -14.64
CA THR A 82 5.15 -15.72 -14.98
C THR A 82 3.95 -16.65 -14.99
N ARG A 83 3.17 -16.69 -13.91
CA ARG A 83 1.72 -16.86 -14.09
C ARG A 83 1.24 -15.57 -14.77
N PRO A 84 0.63 -15.60 -15.96
CA PRO A 84 0.08 -14.40 -16.57
C PRO A 84 -0.92 -13.80 -15.59
N GLN A 85 -0.66 -12.57 -15.15
CA GLN A 85 -1.67 -11.79 -14.45
C GLN A 85 -2.83 -11.68 -15.44
N LYS A 86 -4.01 -12.19 -15.08
CA LYS A 86 -5.24 -11.66 -15.67
C LYS A 86 -5.20 -10.19 -15.33
N ASN A 87 -4.87 -9.34 -16.30
CA ASN A 87 -4.91 -7.89 -16.18
C ASN A 87 -6.31 -7.57 -15.66
N VAL A 88 -6.44 -7.43 -14.34
CA VAL A 88 -7.51 -6.63 -13.78
C VAL A 88 -7.03 -5.24 -14.11
N SER A 89 -7.36 -4.81 -15.33
CA SER A 89 -7.37 -3.41 -15.67
C SER A 89 -8.03 -2.74 -14.47
N ASN A 90 -7.27 -1.91 -13.76
CA ASN A 90 -7.87 -0.89 -12.96
C ASN A 90 -8.64 -0.04 -13.97
N SER A 91 -9.88 -0.41 -14.26
CA SER A 91 -10.88 0.53 -14.71
C SER A 91 -11.05 1.51 -13.57
N THR A 92 -10.13 2.47 -13.53
CA THR A 92 -10.35 3.75 -12.91
C THR A 92 -11.65 4.24 -13.54
N TRP A 93 -12.71 4.28 -12.77
CA TRP A 93 -14.08 4.65 -13.16
C TRP A 93 -14.22 6.12 -13.65
N ILE A 94 -13.14 6.72 -14.20
CA ILE A 94 -13.04 8.14 -14.51
C ILE A 94 -12.51 8.39 -15.94
N GLU A 95 -12.19 7.36 -16.74
CA GLU A 95 -11.53 7.58 -18.04
C GLU A 95 -12.30 6.99 -19.21
N GLN A 96 -13.58 7.36 -19.33
CA GLN A 96 -14.36 7.08 -20.55
C GLN A 96 -15.48 8.10 -20.77
N VAL A 97 -15.16 9.39 -20.84
CA VAL A 97 -15.95 10.35 -21.63
C VAL A 97 -15.03 11.49 -22.09
N ASN A 98 -14.47 11.39 -23.28
CA ASN A 98 -14.07 12.57 -24.05
C ASN A 98 -14.06 12.21 -25.53
N GLU A 99 -15.24 12.23 -26.15
CA GLU A 99 -15.42 12.33 -27.60
C GLU A 99 -16.76 13.04 -27.84
N GLU A 100 -16.64 14.33 -28.16
CA GLU A 100 -17.45 15.14 -29.08
C GLU A 100 -18.99 15.06 -29.02
N SER A 101 -19.60 16.09 -28.45
CA SER A 101 -20.83 16.69 -29.00
C SER A 101 -20.96 18.18 -28.63
N GLU A 102 -20.90 19.03 -29.65
CA GLU A 102 -21.37 20.40 -29.62
C GLU A 102 -22.91 20.40 -29.62
N ASP A 103 -23.57 20.86 -28.55
CA ASP A 103 -24.86 21.56 -28.65
C ASP A 103 -25.20 22.31 -27.34
N ASN A 104 -25.84 23.47 -27.50
CA ASN A 104 -26.18 24.45 -26.49
C ASN A 104 -27.26 23.97 -25.52
N GLY A 105 -27.09 24.25 -24.23
CA GLY A 105 -28.21 24.40 -23.29
C GLY A 105 -27.96 23.81 -21.91
N ALA A 106 -28.09 24.68 -20.89
CA ALA A 106 -28.21 24.35 -19.47
C ALA A 106 -27.01 23.61 -18.85
N MET A 107 -26.16 24.36 -18.17
CA MET A 107 -25.28 23.87 -17.10
C MET A 107 -26.14 23.29 -15.97
N ASP A 108 -26.58 22.04 -16.13
CA ASP A 108 -27.08 21.24 -15.03
C ASP A 108 -25.90 20.63 -14.27
N ASP A 109 -25.83 21.06 -13.02
CA ASP A 109 -24.75 20.87 -12.07
C ASP A 109 -24.66 19.38 -11.64
N VAL A 110 -23.77 18.61 -12.27
CA VAL A 110 -23.57 17.16 -12.02
C VAL A 110 -22.96 16.87 -10.63
N ARG A 111 -22.63 17.90 -9.83
CA ARG A 111 -22.00 17.76 -8.51
C ARG A 111 -22.87 18.30 -7.38
N GLY A 112 -24.12 17.83 -7.30
CA GLY A 112 -25.05 18.05 -6.18
C GLY A 112 -24.53 17.63 -4.79
N ARG A 113 -23.48 18.28 -4.30
CA ARG A 113 -22.85 18.12 -2.98
C ARG A 113 -22.21 19.43 -2.51
N ILE A 114 -22.93 20.53 -2.61
CA ILE A 114 -22.73 21.66 -1.70
C ILE A 114 -24.10 21.96 -1.11
N GLY A 115 -24.33 21.46 0.11
CA GLY A 115 -25.60 21.67 0.83
C GLY A 115 -25.93 20.62 1.89
N ALA A 116 -25.39 19.40 1.77
CA ALA A 116 -25.45 18.43 2.85
C ALA A 116 -24.24 18.65 3.76
N GLY A 117 -24.46 19.35 4.88
CA GLY A 117 -23.47 19.46 5.95
C GLY A 117 -22.95 18.09 6.41
N TRP A 118 -21.79 18.09 7.07
CA TRP A 118 -21.15 16.86 7.54
C TRP A 118 -22.11 16.05 8.44
N PRO A 119 -22.08 14.70 8.37
CA PRO A 119 -23.07 13.83 9.04
C PRO A 119 -23.07 13.89 10.58
N TRP A 120 -22.08 14.58 11.19
CA TRP A 120 -22.03 14.83 12.64
C TRP A 120 -22.55 16.22 13.04
N GLN A 121 -22.93 17.08 12.09
CA GLN A 121 -23.64 18.30 12.42
C GLN A 121 -25.10 17.95 12.75
N LYS A 122 -25.33 17.62 14.02
CA LYS A 122 -26.67 17.67 14.60
C LYS A 122 -27.10 19.14 14.65
N LYS A 123 -28.30 19.43 14.14
CA LYS A 123 -28.98 20.72 14.30
C LYS A 123 -29.27 20.99 15.77
#